data_AF-A0A3R9UGP5-F1
#
_entry.id   AF-A0A3R9UGP5-F1
#
_cell.length_a   1.000
_cell.length_b   1.000
_cell.length_c   1.000
_cell.angle_alpha   90.00
_cell.angle_beta   90.00
_cell.angle_gamma   90.00
#
_symmetry.space_group_name_H-M   'P 1'
#
loop_
_entity.id
_entity.type
_entity.pdbx_description
1 polymer ?
#
loop_
_entity_poly.entity_id
_entity_poly.type
_entity_poly.pdbx_seq_one_letter_code
_entity_poly.pdbx_strand_id
1 'polypeptide(L)'
;MVPDVQVLLDGLDVFRVPADEILAHAARKGWQVDNDDARAPYVPGVTLAFTRDTPQEVRRDENGLPVHFTSVLVAGEKYREN
;
A
#
# COMPACT_ATOMS: atom_id res chain seq x y z
N MET A 1 15.41 -5.28 19.76
CA MET A 1 14.39 -4.32 19.27
C MET A 1 14.38 -4.44 17.76
N VAL A 2 13.27 -4.86 17.17
CA VAL A 2 13.11 -4.76 15.71
C VAL A 2 13.01 -3.25 15.41
N PRO A 3 13.81 -2.68 14.50
CA PRO A 3 13.68 -1.27 14.16
C PRO A 3 12.26 -1.00 13.70
N ASP A 4 11.69 0.09 14.22
CA ASP A 4 10.38 0.58 13.82
C ASP A 4 10.53 1.23 12.43
N VAL A 5 10.33 0.42 11.38
CA VAL A 5 10.48 0.88 10.00
C VAL A 5 9.27 1.73 9.64
N GLN A 6 9.55 2.94 9.20
CA GLN A 6 8.55 3.86 8.70
C GLN A 6 8.76 4.09 7.20
N VAL A 7 7.70 3.92 6.42
CA VAL A 7 7.67 4.24 4.99
C VAL A 7 6.60 5.30 4.78
N LEU A 8 7.02 6.47 4.32
CA LEU A 8 6.14 7.63 4.15
C LEU A 8 5.75 7.82 2.69
N LEU A 9 4.45 7.95 2.45
CA LEU A 9 3.88 8.43 1.19
C LEU A 9 3.32 9.82 1.40
N ASP A 10 4.03 10.85 0.93
CA ASP A 10 3.62 12.25 1.10
C ASP A 10 3.32 12.59 2.58
N GLY A 11 4.15 12.05 3.49
CA GLY A 11 4.02 12.23 4.94
C GLY A 11 3.11 11.22 5.66
N LEU A 12 2.39 10.35 4.93
CA LEU A 12 1.55 9.31 5.51
C LEU A 12 2.31 8.00 5.70
N ASP A 13 2.25 7.44 6.90
CA ASP A 13 2.88 6.15 7.20
C ASP A 13 2.04 4.98 6.65
N VAL A 14 2.54 4.33 5.61
CA VAL A 14 1.81 3.32 4.84
C VAL A 14 1.46 2.06 5.64
N PHE A 15 2.15 1.81 6.76
CA PHE A 15 1.89 0.65 7.61
C PHE A 15 0.95 0.95 8.78
N ARG A 16 0.64 2.22 9.03
CA ARG A 16 -0.13 2.66 10.21
C ARG A 16 -1.41 3.40 9.86
N VAL A 17 -1.46 3.99 8.68
CA VAL A 17 -2.68 4.60 8.13
C VAL A 17 -3.47 3.50 7.43
N PRO A 18 -4.81 3.43 7.61
CA PRO A 18 -5.64 2.45 6.93
C PRO A 18 -5.40 2.47 5.42
N ALA A 19 -5.33 1.29 4.83
CA ALA A 19 -4.89 1.14 3.45
C ALA A 19 -5.81 1.88 2.47
N ASP A 20 -7.12 1.93 2.73
CA ASP A 20 -8.08 2.68 1.92
C ASP A 20 -7.87 4.20 2.00
N GLU A 21 -7.41 4.72 3.14
CA GLU A 21 -7.06 6.14 3.29
C GLU A 21 -5.81 6.51 2.50
N ILE A 22 -4.80 5.61 2.45
CA ILE A 22 -3.60 5.77 1.62
C ILE A 22 -3.98 5.82 0.13
N LEU A 23 -4.81 4.88 -0.33
CA LEU A 23 -5.26 4.84 -1.73
C LEU A 23 -6.11 6.07 -2.09
N ALA A 24 -7.01 6.49 -1.19
CA ALA A 24 -7.79 7.70 -1.37
C ALA A 24 -6.92 8.97 -1.38
N HIS A 25 -5.81 9.00 -0.63
CA HIS A 25 -4.84 10.10 -0.69
C HIS A 25 -4.13 10.16 -2.04
N ALA A 26 -3.64 9.02 -2.54
CA ALA A 26 -3.01 8.92 -3.84
C ALA A 26 -3.95 9.38 -4.97
N ALA A 27 -5.20 8.91 -4.97
CA ALA A 27 -6.22 9.33 -5.94
C ALA A 27 -6.50 10.84 -5.88
N ARG A 28 -6.60 11.43 -4.67
CA ARG A 28 -6.80 12.88 -4.49
C ARG A 28 -5.64 13.74 -4.98
N LYS A 29 -4.42 13.18 -5.03
CA LYS A 29 -3.24 13.84 -5.63
C LYS A 29 -3.23 13.78 -7.15
N GLY A 30 -4.19 13.09 -7.76
CA GLY A 30 -4.26 12.88 -9.21
C GLY A 30 -3.36 11.74 -9.69
N TRP A 31 -2.82 10.92 -8.80
CA TRP A 31 -2.11 9.71 -9.20
C TRP A 31 -3.10 8.64 -9.64
N GLN A 32 -2.72 7.87 -10.66
CA GLN A 32 -3.47 6.68 -11.03
C GLN A 32 -3.26 5.62 -9.95
N VAL A 33 -4.34 5.00 -9.51
CA VAL A 33 -4.32 3.89 -8.57
C VAL A 33 -4.96 2.71 -9.27
N ASP A 34 -4.19 1.66 -9.48
CA ASP A 34 -4.72 0.36 -9.91
C ASP A 34 -5.05 -0.44 -8.64
N ASN A 35 -6.32 -0.81 -8.51
CA ASN A 35 -6.85 -1.56 -7.38
C ASN A 35 -7.83 -2.65 -7.86
N ASP A 36 -7.58 -3.22 -9.05
CA ASP A 36 -8.40 -4.32 -9.57
C ASP A 36 -8.30 -5.57 -8.68
N ASP A 37 -7.14 -5.77 -8.06
CA ASP A 37 -6.97 -6.67 -6.91
C ASP A 37 -6.76 -5.86 -5.62
N ALA A 38 -7.78 -5.83 -4.77
CA ALA A 38 -7.75 -5.13 -3.48
C ALA A 38 -6.68 -5.67 -2.51
N ARG A 39 -6.13 -6.87 -2.75
CA ARG A 39 -5.02 -7.42 -1.98
C ARG A 39 -3.67 -6.88 -2.43
N ALA A 40 -3.55 -6.38 -3.65
CA ALA A 40 -2.28 -5.99 -4.25
C ALA A 40 -2.34 -4.69 -5.09
N PRO A 41 -2.87 -3.58 -4.55
CA PRO A 41 -2.92 -2.32 -5.29
C PRO A 41 -1.55 -1.75 -5.58
N TYR A 42 -1.45 -0.96 -6.66
CA TYR A 42 -0.23 -0.24 -7.01
C TYR A 42 -0.50 1.12 -7.67
N VAL A 43 0.51 1.99 -7.60
CA VAL A 43 0.48 3.33 -8.21
C VAL A 43 1.50 3.38 -9.35
N PRO A 44 1.06 3.39 -10.63
CA PRO A 44 1.95 3.51 -11.78
C PRO A 44 2.71 4.85 -11.77
N GLY A 45 3.95 4.86 -12.29
CA GLY A 45 4.76 6.09 -12.42
C GLY A 45 5.40 6.60 -11.11
N VAL A 46 5.03 6.06 -9.96
CA VAL A 46 5.67 6.32 -8.65
C VAL A 46 6.32 5.04 -8.08
N THR A 47 5.97 3.89 -8.67
CA THR A 47 6.33 2.50 -8.29
C THR A 47 6.34 2.27 -6.78
N LEU A 48 5.15 2.43 -6.22
CA LEU A 48 4.77 1.81 -4.95
C LEU A 48 3.78 0.69 -5.28
N ALA A 49 4.13 -0.53 -4.87
CA ALA A 49 3.18 -1.64 -4.86
C ALA A 49 2.95 -2.08 -3.42
N PHE A 50 1.69 -2.18 -3.04
CA PHE A 50 1.29 -2.53 -1.69
C PHE A 50 0.74 -3.96 -1.69
N THR A 51 0.83 -4.63 -0.54
CA THR A 51 0.15 -5.90 -0.35
C THR A 51 -0.58 -5.93 0.99
N ARG A 52 -1.73 -6.58 0.97
CA ARG A 52 -2.50 -7.01 2.14
C ARG A 52 -2.60 -8.54 2.19
N ASP A 53 -1.78 -9.24 1.42
CA ASP A 53 -1.68 -10.69 1.49
C ASP A 53 -0.63 -11.10 2.51
N THR A 54 -1.07 -11.83 3.53
CA THR A 54 -0.19 -12.25 4.63
C THR A 54 -0.72 -13.50 5.34
N PRO A 55 0.18 -14.43 5.75
CA PRO A 55 -0.17 -15.51 6.66
C PRO A 55 -0.24 -15.07 8.13
N GLN A 56 0.14 -13.84 8.47
CA GLN A 56 0.16 -13.35 9.85
C GLN A 56 -1.26 -13.02 10.34
N GLU A 57 -1.48 -13.20 11.64
CA GLU A 57 -2.71 -12.77 12.29
C GLU A 57 -2.72 -11.25 12.46
N VAL A 58 -3.65 -10.59 11.76
CA VAL A 58 -3.80 -9.14 11.73
C VAL A 58 -5.27 -8.76 11.79
N ARG A 59 -5.55 -7.54 12.25
CA ARG A 59 -6.91 -7.00 12.22
C ARG A 59 -7.40 -6.87 10.78
N ARG A 60 -8.61 -7.36 10.53
CA ARG A 60 -9.27 -7.34 9.22
C ARG A 60 -10.55 -6.51 9.25
N ASP A 61 -10.95 -6.01 8.09
CA ASP A 61 -12.21 -5.32 7.85
C ASP A 61 -13.37 -6.30 7.62
N GLU A 62 -14.56 -5.77 7.30
CA GLU A 62 -15.77 -6.56 7.00
C GLU A 62 -15.64 -7.42 5.72
N ASN A 63 -14.70 -7.09 4.83
CA ASN A 63 -14.40 -7.82 3.61
C ASN A 63 -13.28 -8.85 3.79
N GLY A 64 -12.75 -8.99 5.01
CA GLY A 64 -11.68 -9.92 5.35
C GLY A 64 -10.28 -9.46 4.92
N LEU A 65 -10.11 -8.21 4.46
CA LEU A 65 -8.81 -7.64 4.13
C LEU A 65 -8.14 -7.06 5.38
N PRO A 66 -6.81 -7.18 5.53
CA PRO A 66 -6.08 -6.43 6.54
C PRO A 66 -6.37 -4.93 6.47
N VAL A 67 -6.60 -4.29 7.62
CA VAL A 67 -6.90 -2.85 7.71
C VAL A 67 -5.72 -2.00 7.22
N HIS A 68 -4.50 -2.47 7.45
CA HIS A 68 -3.25 -1.82 7.04
C HIS A 68 -2.54 -2.66 5.99
N PHE A 69 -1.71 -2.03 5.17
CA PHE A 69 -0.78 -2.77 4.32
C PHE A 69 0.19 -3.59 5.17
N THR A 70 0.53 -4.77 4.67
CA THR A 70 1.39 -5.74 5.35
C THR A 70 2.79 -5.76 4.74
N SER A 71 2.94 -5.30 3.49
CA SER A 71 4.23 -4.95 2.90
C SER A 71 4.06 -3.86 1.84
N VAL A 72 5.17 -3.18 1.56
CA VAL A 72 5.28 -2.22 0.46
C VAL A 72 6.57 -2.50 -0.31
N LEU A 73 6.48 -2.47 -1.63
CA LEU A 73 7.62 -2.46 -2.53
C LEU A 73 7.81 -1.04 -3.03
N VAL A 74 9.02 -0.50 -2.81
CA VAL A 74 9.48 0.76 -3.39
C VAL A 74 10.49 0.40 -4.48
N ALA A 75 10.20 0.74 -5.73
CA ALA A 75 11.11 0.48 -6.85
C ALA A 75 11.10 1.65 -7.85
N GLY A 76 11.88 1.55 -8.93
CA GLY A 76 11.93 2.58 -9.97
C GLY A 76 10.67 2.60 -10.83
N GLU A 77 10.35 3.73 -11.46
CA GLU A 77 9.12 3.98 -12.23
C GLU A 77 8.78 2.90 -13.29
N LYS A 78 9.81 2.21 -13.82
CA LYS A 78 9.68 1.16 -14.86
C LYS A 78 9.69 -0.28 -14.33
N TYR A 79 9.62 -0.50 -13.03
CA TYR A 79 9.76 -1.84 -12.43
C TYR A 79 8.77 -2.88 -12.96
N ARG A 80 7.55 -2.46 -13.35
CA ARG A 80 6.53 -3.35 -13.93
C ARG A 80 6.46 -3.30 -15.46
N GLU A 81 7.28 -2.47 -16.09
CA GLU A 81 7.42 -2.37 -17.54
C GLU A 81 8.61 -3.25 -17.95
N ASN A 82 8.37 -4.55 -18.12
CA ASN A 82 9.32 -5.43 -18.81
C ASN A 82 9.23 -5.22 -20.33
#